data_AF-A0A7C0X9T0-F1
#
_entry.id   AF-A0A7C0X9T0-F1
#
_cell.length_a   1.000
_cell.length_b   1.000
_cell.length_c   1.000
_cell.angle_alpha   90.00
_cell.angle_beta   90.00
_cell.angle_gamma   90.00
#
_symmetry.space_group_name_H-M   'P 1'
#
loop_
_entity.id
_entity.type
_entity.pdbx_description
1 polymer ?
#
loop_
_entity_poly.entity_id
_entity_poly.type
_entity_poly.pdbx_seq_one_letter_code
_entity_poly.pdbx_strand_id
1 'polypeptide(L)'
;RIIVGVNKYQIDEEIEIPILKVDEEGERRQIERLQRLRKERDNTKVQRNLERLRKAAEKEDENLMPYILDCVKSYATLGETCQVLRDVFGEYREPILY
;
A
#
# COMPACT_ATOMS: atom_id res chain seq x y z
N ARG A 1 -4.95 35.22 17.96
CA ARG A 1 -3.51 34.89 18.02
C ARG A 1 -2.81 35.51 16.82
N ILE A 2 -1.64 36.11 17.00
CA ILE A 2 -0.86 36.68 15.88
C ILE A 2 0.01 35.58 15.26
N ILE A 3 0.02 35.51 13.93
CA ILE A 3 0.82 34.61 13.10
C ILE A 3 1.58 35.48 12.10
N VAL A 4 2.87 35.65 12.35
CA VAL A 4 3.77 36.51 11.56
C VAL A 4 3.87 35.96 10.14
N GLY A 5 3.80 36.84 9.14
CA GLY A 5 3.84 36.48 7.71
C GLY A 5 2.53 35.92 7.15
N VAL A 6 1.52 35.66 8.01
CA VAL A 6 0.20 35.16 7.59
C VAL A 6 -0.92 36.16 7.90
N ASN A 7 -0.97 36.72 9.12
CA ASN A 7 -2.02 37.67 9.53
C ASN A 7 -1.51 39.02 10.06
N LYS A 8 -0.21 39.15 10.31
CA LYS A 8 0.49 40.43 10.54
C LYS A 8 1.92 40.33 10.02
N TYR A 9 2.49 41.48 9.65
CA TYR A 9 3.87 41.60 9.16
C TYR A 9 4.12 40.77 7.89
N GLN A 10 3.19 40.84 6.94
CA GLN A 10 3.37 40.27 5.60
C GLN A 10 4.36 41.14 4.81
N ILE A 11 5.09 40.52 3.90
CA ILE A 11 5.96 41.18 2.93
C ILE A 11 5.32 41.04 1.54
N ASP A 12 5.43 42.07 0.71
CA ASP A 12 4.90 42.07 -0.67
C ASP A 12 5.86 41.43 -1.68
N GLU A 13 6.93 40.78 -1.21
CA GLU A 13 7.91 40.11 -2.06
C GLU A 13 7.46 38.69 -2.40
N GLU A 14 7.40 38.39 -3.69
CA GLU A 14 7.03 37.06 -4.18
C GLU A 14 8.25 36.13 -4.12
N ILE A 15 8.24 35.21 -3.14
CA ILE A 15 9.32 34.24 -2.96
C ILE A 15 9.00 33.00 -3.81
N GLU A 16 9.76 32.79 -4.89
CA GLU A 16 9.71 31.54 -5.64
C GLU A 16 10.46 30.43 -4.89
N ILE A 17 9.71 29.50 -4.29
CA ILE A 17 10.28 28.30 -3.67
C ILE A 17 10.06 27.14 -4.64
N PRO A 18 11.13 26.55 -5.23
CA PRO A 18 10.98 25.37 -6.07
C PRO A 18 10.44 24.22 -5.22
N ILE A 19 9.28 23.70 -5.61
CA ILE A 19 8.67 22.53 -4.97
C ILE A 19 9.00 21.25 -5.73
N LEU A 20 9.10 20.15 -4.99
CA LEU A 20 9.19 18.82 -5.61
C LEU A 20 7.89 18.54 -6.37
N LYS A 21 7.99 18.30 -7.67
CA LYS A 21 6.91 17.79 -8.50
C LYS A 21 7.04 16.28 -8.63
N VAL A 22 5.96 15.56 -8.35
CA VAL A 22 5.91 14.10 -8.49
C VAL A 22 5.86 13.76 -9.98
N ASP A 23 6.62 12.75 -10.39
CA ASP A 23 6.62 12.26 -11.77
C ASP A 23 5.33 11.48 -12.08
N GLU A 24 4.51 12.05 -12.97
CA GLU A 24 3.26 11.44 -13.43
C GLU A 24 3.49 10.16 -14.25
N GLU A 25 4.63 10.02 -14.94
CA GLU A 25 4.94 8.81 -15.69
C GLU A 25 5.30 7.61 -14.79
N GLY A 26 5.59 7.87 -13.52
CA GLY A 26 5.93 6.85 -12.54
C GLY A 26 4.83 5.78 -12.40
N GLU A 27 3.56 6.20 -12.47
CA GLU A 27 2.41 5.29 -12.42
C GLU A 27 2.43 4.31 -13.58
N ARG A 28 2.58 4.81 -14.81
CA ARG A 28 2.60 3.99 -16.03
C ARG A 28 3.70 2.93 -15.96
N ARG A 29 4.92 3.33 -15.58
CA ARG A 29 6.06 2.38 -15.45
C ARG A 29 5.79 1.31 -14.39
N GLN A 30 5.12 1.67 -13.30
CA GLN A 30 4.79 0.72 -12.25
C GLN A 30 3.69 -0.27 -12.69
N ILE A 31 2.69 0.18 -13.44
CA ILE A 31 1.65 -0.70 -14.03
C ILE A 31 2.28 -1.72 -14.98
N GLU A 32 3.15 -1.27 -15.88
CA GLU A 32 3.85 -2.16 -16.83
C GLU A 32 4.71 -3.20 -16.11
N ARG A 33 5.46 -2.79 -15.08
CA ARG A 33 6.25 -3.69 -14.23
C ARG A 33 5.37 -4.73 -13.54
N LEU A 34 4.21 -4.32 -13.01
CA LEU A 34 3.27 -5.20 -12.33
C LEU A 34 2.67 -6.24 -13.28
N GLN A 35 2.29 -5.81 -14.49
CA GLN A 35 1.77 -6.72 -15.52
C GLN A 35 2.82 -7.75 -15.95
N ARG A 36 4.07 -7.32 -16.14
CA ARG A 36 5.19 -8.21 -16.46
C ARG A 36 5.43 -9.23 -15.35
N LEU A 37 5.50 -8.77 -14.09
CA LEU A 37 5.67 -9.62 -12.91
C LEU A 37 4.62 -10.74 -12.86
N ARG A 38 3.35 -10.39 -13.07
CA ARG A 38 2.24 -11.36 -13.04
C ARG A 38 2.32 -12.39 -14.17
N LYS A 39 2.88 -12.02 -15.34
CA LYS A 39 3.07 -12.92 -16.48
C LYS A 39 4.24 -13.89 -16.27
N GLU A 40 5.33 -13.42 -15.66
CA GLU A 40 6.59 -14.18 -15.56
C GLU A 40 6.69 -15.06 -14.31
N ARG A 41 6.00 -14.71 -13.22
CA ARG A 41 6.06 -15.46 -11.96
C ARG A 41 5.36 -16.83 -12.05
N ASP A 42 5.74 -17.73 -11.14
CA ASP A 42 5.00 -18.98 -10.90
C ASP A 42 3.67 -18.70 -10.20
N ASN A 43 2.62 -18.52 -11.00
CA ASN A 43 1.29 -18.20 -10.50
C ASN A 43 0.69 -19.32 -9.64
N THR A 44 1.01 -20.59 -9.92
CA THR A 44 0.53 -21.72 -9.11
C THR A 44 1.12 -21.66 -7.71
N LYS A 45 2.42 -21.37 -7.59
CA LYS A 45 3.09 -21.19 -6.30
C LYS A 45 2.56 -19.99 -5.53
N VAL A 46 2.28 -18.87 -6.21
CA VAL A 46 1.66 -17.69 -5.60
C VAL A 46 0.29 -18.03 -5.03
N GLN A 47 -0.59 -18.65 -5.82
CA GLN A 47 -1.94 -19.01 -5.36
C GLN A 47 -1.89 -19.95 -4.16
N ARG A 48 -1.00 -20.94 -4.19
CA ARG A 48 -0.80 -21.86 -3.05
C ARG A 48 -0.35 -21.13 -1.78
N ASN A 49 0.57 -20.17 -1.89
CA ASN A 49 1.07 -19.41 -0.74
C ASN A 49 0.01 -18.44 -0.19
N LEU A 50 -0.74 -17.76 -1.07
CA LEU A 50 -1.87 -16.91 -0.67
C LEU A 50 -2.96 -17.71 0.05
N GLU A 51 -3.25 -18.93 -0.41
CA GLU A 51 -4.22 -19.80 0.25
C GLU A 51 -3.73 -20.27 1.64
N ARG A 52 -2.43 -20.56 1.78
CA ARG A 52 -1.84 -20.85 3.09
C ARG A 52 -1.93 -19.66 4.03
N LEU A 53 -1.71 -18.45 3.52
CA LEU A 53 -1.88 -17.21 4.29
C LEU A 53 -3.33 -17.03 4.74
N ARG A 54 -4.32 -17.28 3.87
CA ARG A 54 -5.74 -17.23 4.21
C ARG A 54 -6.07 -18.15 5.39
N LYS A 55 -5.70 -19.43 5.27
CA LYS A 55 -5.93 -20.44 6.32
C LYS A 55 -5.21 -20.12 7.63
N ALA A 56 -4.06 -19.47 7.57
CA ALA A 56 -3.36 -18.99 8.75
C ALA A 56 -4.10 -17.82 9.41
N ALA A 57 -4.60 -16.87 8.61
CA ALA A 57 -5.36 -15.71 9.06
C ALA A 57 -6.70 -16.09 9.72
N GLU A 58 -7.30 -17.21 9.34
CA GLU A 58 -8.53 -17.72 9.96
C GLU A 58 -8.33 -18.27 11.39
N LYS A 59 -7.09 -18.41 11.86
CA LYS A 59 -6.76 -18.89 13.21
C LYS A 59 -6.42 -17.72 14.13
N GLU A 60 -6.95 -17.75 15.34
CA GLU A 60 -6.81 -16.67 16.33
C GLU A 60 -5.36 -16.46 16.82
N ASP A 61 -4.59 -17.54 17.01
CA ASP A 61 -3.24 -17.52 17.60
C ASP A 61 -2.11 -17.94 16.64
N GLU A 62 -2.26 -17.69 15.33
CA GLU A 62 -1.25 -18.07 14.33
C GLU A 62 -0.39 -16.86 13.90
N ASN A 63 0.94 -17.02 13.92
CA ASN A 63 1.85 -16.00 13.42
C ASN A 63 1.82 -15.95 11.88
N LEU A 64 1.37 -14.84 11.30
CA LEU A 64 1.24 -14.67 9.85
C LEU A 64 2.56 -14.36 9.13
N MET A 65 3.59 -13.90 9.84
CA MET A 65 4.85 -13.44 9.21
C MET A 65 5.53 -14.50 8.32
N PRO A 66 5.65 -15.78 8.71
CA PRO A 66 6.20 -16.81 7.83
C PRO A 66 5.42 -16.96 6.51
N TYR A 67 4.09 -16.87 6.56
CA TYR A 67 3.22 -17.00 5.38
C TYR A 67 3.32 -15.77 4.46
N ILE A 68 3.44 -14.57 5.04
CA ILE A 68 3.69 -13.34 4.28
C ILE A 68 5.05 -13.42 3.57
N LEU A 69 6.10 -13.90 4.26
CA LEU A 69 7.42 -14.09 3.65
C LEU A 69 7.37 -15.10 2.49
N ASP A 70 6.63 -16.20 2.64
CA ASP A 70 6.41 -17.16 1.55
C ASP A 70 5.71 -16.52 0.34
N CYS A 71 4.70 -15.68 0.58
CA CYS A 71 4.00 -14.92 -0.46
C CYS A 71 4.96 -13.98 -1.21
N VAL A 72 5.71 -13.16 -0.47
CA VAL A 72 6.67 -12.20 -1.05
C VAL A 72 7.77 -12.92 -1.84
N LYS A 73 8.33 -14.01 -1.30
CA LYS A 73 9.33 -14.85 -2.00
C LYS A 73 8.80 -15.50 -3.27
N SER A 74 7.48 -15.71 -3.37
CA SER A 74 6.83 -16.16 -4.60
C SER A 74 6.43 -15.04 -5.55
N TYR A 75 6.77 -13.78 -5.25
CA TYR A 75 6.35 -12.60 -6.00
C TYR A 75 4.84 -12.34 -5.99
N ALA A 76 4.17 -12.68 -4.89
CA ALA A 76 2.86 -12.12 -4.59
C ALA A 76 2.99 -10.61 -4.37
N THR A 77 2.01 -9.84 -4.82
CA THR A 77 1.99 -8.39 -4.72
C THR A 77 1.43 -7.96 -3.36
N LEU A 78 1.76 -6.74 -2.93
CA LEU A 78 1.17 -6.17 -1.71
C LEU A 78 -0.36 -6.20 -1.77
N GLY A 79 -0.94 -5.80 -2.90
CA GLY A 79 -2.39 -5.80 -3.10
C GLY A 79 -3.03 -7.18 -2.94
N GLU A 80 -2.42 -8.24 -3.51
CA GLU A 80 -2.92 -9.62 -3.36
C GLU A 80 -2.84 -10.11 -1.93
N THR A 81 -1.72 -9.84 -1.25
CA THR A 81 -1.50 -10.24 0.15
C THR A 81 -2.49 -9.53 1.07
N CYS A 82 -2.68 -8.22 0.90
CA CYS A 82 -3.67 -7.44 1.64
C CYS A 82 -5.10 -7.85 1.32
N GLN A 83 -5.41 -8.23 0.07
CA GLN A 83 -6.76 -8.69 -0.28
C GLN A 83 -7.13 -9.96 0.48
N VAL A 84 -6.21 -10.93 0.58
CA VAL A 84 -6.43 -12.13 1.38
C VAL A 84 -6.76 -11.79 2.83
N LEU A 85 -6.02 -10.85 3.44
CA LEU A 85 -6.26 -10.44 4.82
C LEU A 85 -7.57 -9.67 4.97
N ARG A 86 -7.93 -8.82 4.01
CA ARG A 86 -9.23 -8.12 3.99
C ARG A 86 -10.39 -9.09 3.87
N ASP A 87 -10.25 -10.16 3.10
CA ASP A 87 -11.32 -11.15 2.97
C ASP A 87 -11.61 -11.88 4.29
N VAL A 88 -10.60 -12.01 5.17
CA VAL A 88 -10.72 -12.70 6.46
C VAL A 88 -11.10 -11.73 7.59
N PHE A 89 -10.44 -10.57 7.66
CA PHE A 89 -10.58 -9.61 8.77
C PHE A 89 -11.54 -8.46 8.47
N GLY A 90 -11.89 -8.24 7.20
CA GLY A 90 -12.58 -7.05 6.75
C GLY A 90 -11.67 -5.82 6.67
N GLU A 91 -12.30 -4.66 6.58
CA GLU A 91 -11.64 -3.35 6.59
C GLU A 91 -12.19 -2.51 7.73
N TYR A 92 -11.28 -1.86 8.47
CA TYR A 92 -11.69 -0.89 9.48
C TYR A 92 -12.37 0.32 8.83
N ARG A 93 -13.49 0.74 9.41
CA ARG A 93 -14.18 1.99 9.09
C ARG A 93 -14.40 2.77 10.37
N GLU A 94 -14.03 4.04 10.36
CA GLU A 94 -14.24 4.91 11.50
C GLU A 94 -15.74 5.03 11.82
N PRO A 95 -16.16 4.84 13.09
CA PRO A 95 -17.55 5.05 13.46
C PRO A 95 -17.89 6.54 13.37
N ILE A 96 -18.96 6.86 12.65
CA ILE A 96 -19.47 8.23 12.60
C ILE A 96 -20.12 8.52 13.96
N LEU A 97 -19.45 9.34 14.77
CA LEU A 97 -20.00 9.86 16.03
C LEU A 97 -20.81 11.12 15.71
N TYR A 98 -22.11 11.09 16.01
CA TYR A 98 -23.02 12.25 15.96
C TYR A 98 -23.20 12.86 17.34
#